data_AF-A0A5B7HZ09-F1
#
_entry.id   AF-A0A5B7HZ09-F1
#
_cell.length_a   1.000
_cell.length_b   1.000
_cell.length_c   1.000
_cell.angle_alpha   90.00
_cell.angle_beta   90.00
_cell.angle_gamma   90.00
#
_symmetry.space_group_name_H-M   'P 1'
#
loop_
_entity.id
_entity.type
_entity.pdbx_description
1 polymer ?
#
loop_
_entity_poly.entity_id
_entity_poly.type
_entity_poly.pdbx_seq_one_letter_code
_entity_poly.pdbx_strand_id
1 'polypeptide(L)' 'MEESSSLLKVSHVLSEGSSSWTGLRGRIDKSLLEKLLPESSQQQTTYMCLCGPTEFTKLGISLLGDLGYSSDACHAFLG' A
#
# COMPACT_ATOMS: atom_id res chain seq x y z
N MET A 1 25.46 14.04 7.47
CA MET A 1 25.24 12.60 7.30
C MET A 1 23.82 12.37 7.77
N GLU A 2 22.89 12.19 6.84
CA GLU A 2 21.47 12.08 7.18
C GLU A 2 21.24 10.81 8.02
N GLU A 3 20.65 11.00 9.19
CA GLU A 3 20.27 9.95 10.10
C GLU A 3 19.08 9.21 9.47
N SER A 4 19.36 8.05 8.86
CA SER A 4 18.31 7.21 8.29
C SER A 4 17.49 6.60 9.44
N SER A 5 16.33 7.18 9.71
CA SER A 5 15.38 6.66 10.68
C SER A 5 14.84 5.30 10.23
N SER A 6 15.07 4.25 11.02
CA SER A 6 14.56 2.90 10.77
C SER A 6 13.02 2.80 10.83
N LEU A 7 12.35 3.87 11.22
CA LEU A 7 10.89 3.96 11.35
C LEU A 7 10.20 4.16 9.99
N LEU A 8 10.90 4.70 8.98
CA LEU A 8 10.33 4.93 7.66
C LEU A 8 10.85 3.88 6.66
N LYS A 9 9.92 3.19 6.00
CA LYS A 9 10.21 2.31 4.87
C LYS A 9 9.47 2.82 3.63
N VAL A 10 10.19 2.94 2.53
CA VAL A 10 9.64 3.38 1.23
C VAL A 10 9.82 2.25 0.23
N SER A 11 8.74 1.88 -0.45
CA SER A 11 8.75 0.90 -1.55
C SER A 11 8.19 1.54 -2.80
N HIS A 12 8.91 1.40 -3.92
CA HIS A 12 8.45 1.85 -5.23
C HIS A 12 7.96 0.66 -6.06
N VAL A 13 6.86 0.85 -6.78
CA VAL A 13 6.26 -0.14 -7.67
C VAL A 13 6.05 0.50 -9.03
N LEU A 14 6.59 -0.11 -10.08
CA LEU A 14 6.43 0.38 -11.45
C LEU A 14 5.48 -0.53 -12.22
N SER A 15 4.39 0.02 -12.77
CA SER A 15 3.46 -0.75 -13.60
C SER A 15 4.18 -1.35 -14.82
N GLU A 16 5.02 -0.54 -15.46
CA GLU A 16 5.85 -0.92 -16.61
C GLU A 16 7.28 -0.40 -16.38
N GLY A 17 7.98 -1.02 -15.44
CA GLY A 17 9.39 -0.70 -15.20
C GLY A 17 10.29 -1.18 -16.35
N SER A 18 11.38 -0.46 -16.60
CA SER A 18 12.41 -0.86 -17.59
C SER A 18 13.03 -2.23 -17.27
N SER A 19 13.80 -2.76 -18.21
CA SER A 19 14.60 -3.98 -18.00
C SER A 19 15.61 -3.85 -16.85
N SER A 20 16.10 -2.63 -16.60
CA SER A 20 17.02 -2.33 -15.49
C SER A 20 16.34 -2.24 -14.12
N TRP A 21 15.00 -2.19 -14.05
CA TRP A 21 14.29 -2.17 -12.77
C TRP A 21 14.38 -3.53 -12.08
N THR A 22 14.77 -3.57 -10.82
CA THR A 22 14.86 -4.82 -10.05
C THR A 22 13.83 -4.90 -8.92
N GLY A 23 13.07 -3.82 -8.70
CA GLY A 23 12.04 -3.75 -7.68
C GLY A 23 10.68 -4.34 -8.09
N LEU A 24 9.67 -4.07 -7.27
CA LEU A 24 8.30 -4.53 -7.47
C LEU A 24 7.69 -3.94 -8.75
N ARG A 25 6.84 -4.73 -9.40
CA ARG A 25 6.19 -4.37 -10.66
C ARG A 25 4.70 -4.66 -10.63
N GLY A 26 3.97 -4.00 -11.52
CA GLY A 26 2.54 -4.20 -11.72
C GLY A 26 1.69 -3.03 -11.20
N ARG A 27 0.37 -3.20 -11.33
CA ARG A 27 -0.62 -2.30 -10.71
C ARG A 27 -0.98 -2.84 -9.33
N ILE A 28 -1.70 -2.05 -8.53
CA ILE A 28 -2.16 -2.48 -7.22
C ILE A 28 -3.00 -3.76 -7.33
N ASP A 29 -2.63 -4.77 -6.55
CA ASP A 29 -3.35 -6.03 -6.41
C ASP A 29 -3.14 -6.59 -5.00
N LYS A 30 -3.86 -7.68 -4.68
CA LYS A 30 -3.80 -8.31 -3.36
C LYS A 30 -2.40 -8.82 -3.02
N SER A 31 -1.72 -9.48 -3.95
CA SER A 31 -0.39 -10.07 -3.74
C SER A 31 0.68 -9.01 -3.46
N LEU A 32 0.57 -7.85 -4.11
CA LEU A 32 1.44 -6.71 -3.88
C LEU A 32 1.22 -6.12 -2.49
N LEU A 33 -0.04 -5.96 -2.07
CA LEU A 33 -0.37 -5.44 -0.74
C LEU A 33 0.07 -6.39 0.38
N GLU A 34 -0.10 -7.71 0.22
CA GLU A 34 0.38 -8.72 1.19
C GLU A 34 1.91 -8.67 1.39
N LYS A 35 2.68 -8.27 0.36
CA LYS A 35 4.13 -8.10 0.47
C LYS A 35 4.55 -6.81 1.16
N LEU A 36 3.70 -5.78 1.09
CA LEU A 36 4.04 -4.41 1.51
C LEU A 36 3.46 -4.05 2.87
N LEU A 37 2.29 -4.59 3.22
CA LEU A 37 1.55 -4.26 4.42
C LEU A 37 1.78 -5.32 5.51
N PRO A 38 1.82 -4.92 6.79
CA PRO A 38 1.86 -5.88 7.89
C PRO A 38 0.54 -6.64 7.97
N GLU A 39 0.57 -7.93 8.32
CA GLU A 39 -0.65 -8.72 8.50
C GLU A 39 -1.64 -8.00 9.44
N SER A 40 -2.93 -8.01 9.07
CA SER A 40 -3.98 -7.49 9.94
C SER A 40 -4.03 -8.33 11.21
N SER A 41 -3.73 -7.74 12.36
CA SER A 41 -3.85 -8.41 13.66
C SER A 41 -4.61 -7.53 14.65
N GLN A 42 -5.34 -8.15 15.57
CA GLN A 42 -6.07 -7.43 16.62
C GLN A 42 -5.15 -6.66 17.57
N GLN A 43 -3.85 -6.96 17.56
CA GLN A 43 -2.86 -6.37 18.48
C GLN A 43 -2.16 -5.14 17.89
N GLN A 44 -2.26 -4.91 16.58
CA GLN A 44 -1.59 -3.81 15.91
C GLN A 44 -2.59 -2.89 15.20
N THR A 45 -2.71 -1.65 15.69
CA THR A 45 -3.46 -0.60 15.02
C THR A 45 -2.67 -0.13 13.79
N THR A 46 -3.10 -0.56 12.60
CA THR A 46 -2.56 -0.09 11.33
C THR A 46 -3.55 0.90 10.73
N TYR A 47 -3.12 2.14 10.47
CA TYR A 47 -3.93 3.15 9.78
C TYR A 47 -3.40 3.38 8.37
N MET A 48 -4.29 3.43 7.40
CA MET A 48 -3.94 3.49 5.98
C MET A 48 -4.48 4.76 5.34
N CYS A 49 -3.67 5.33 4.46
CA CYS A 49 -4.02 6.52 3.68
C CYS A 49 -3.89 6.17 2.20
N LEU A 50 -4.95 6.36 1.43
CA LEU A 50 -4.97 6.12 -0.01
C LEU A 50 -5.22 7.42 -0.76
N CYS A 51 -4.43 7.67 -1.79
CA CYS A 51 -4.59 8.79 -2.72
C CYS A 51 -4.12 8.37 -4.11
N GLY A 52 -4.73 8.94 -5.15
CA GLY A 52 -4.41 8.64 -6.53
C GLY A 52 -5.64 8.76 -7.42
N PRO A 53 -5.55 8.27 -8.68
CA PRO A 53 -6.70 8.22 -9.58
C PRO A 53 -7.89 7.53 -8.92
N THR A 54 -9.10 8.01 -9.16
CA THR A 54 -10.32 7.54 -8.49
C THR A 54 -10.49 6.03 -8.52
N GLU A 55 -10.24 5.39 -9.66
CA GLU A 55 -10.35 3.93 -9.80
C GLU A 55 -9.25 3.17 -9.07
N PHE A 56 -8.04 3.74 -8.97
CA PHE A 56 -6.97 3.18 -8.14
C PHE A 56 -7.37 3.23 -6.65
N THR A 57 -7.87 4.37 -6.18
CA THR A 57 -8.25 4.57 -4.79
C THR A 57 -9.41 3.66 -4.39
N LYS A 58 -10.46 3.56 -5.21
CA LYS A 58 -11.58 2.64 -4.99
C LYS A 58 -11.14 1.18 -4.95
N LEU A 59 -10.30 0.76 -5.89
CA LEU A 59 -9.74 -0.59 -5.91
C LEU A 59 -8.92 -0.86 -4.65
N GLY A 60 -8.09 0.11 -4.23
CA GLY A 60 -7.33 0.03 -2.99
C GLY A 60 -8.21 -0.23 -1.78
N ILE A 61 -9.29 0.52 -1.61
CA ILE A 61 -10.26 0.32 -0.50
C ILE A 61 -10.83 -1.11 -0.52
N SER A 62 -11.23 -1.61 -1.70
CA SER A 62 -11.78 -2.97 -1.84
C SER A 62 -10.75 -4.03 -1.42
N LEU A 63 -9.52 -3.93 -1.91
CA LEU A 63 -8.45 -4.89 -1.62
C LEU A 63 -8.08 -4.90 -0.13
N LEU A 64 -8.12 -3.75 0.55
CA LEU A 64 -7.88 -3.67 1.99
C LEU A 64 -9.00 -4.38 2.78
N GLY A 65 -10.25 -4.26 2.33
CA GLY A 65 -11.36 -5.03 2.89
C GLY A 65 -11.16 -6.54 2.71
N ASP A 66 -10.74 -6.98 1.50
CA ASP A 66 -10.46 -8.39 1.19
C ASP A 66 -9.26 -8.97 1.98
N LEU A 67 -8.43 -8.09 2.56
CA LEU A 67 -7.31 -8.43 3.44
C LEU A 67 -7.68 -8.38 4.92
N GLY A 68 -8.93 -8.05 5.26
CA GLY A 68 -9.43 -8.05 6.63
C GLY A 68 -9.16 -6.77 7.43
N TYR A 69 -8.70 -5.69 6.78
CA TYR A 69 -8.58 -4.41 7.47
C TYR A 69 -9.95 -3.73 7.62
N SER A 70 -10.15 -3.08 8.77
CA SER A 70 -11.37 -2.30 9.03
C SER A 70 -11.44 -1.06 8.13
N SER A 71 -12.64 -0.70 7.69
CA SER A 71 -12.91 0.55 6.97
C SER A 71 -12.59 1.78 7.82
N ASP A 72 -12.73 1.69 9.14
CA ASP A 72 -12.44 2.80 10.06
C ASP A 72 -10.93 3.07 10.19
N ALA A 73 -10.12 2.10 9.76
CA ALA A 73 -8.66 2.18 9.77
C ALA A 73 -8.08 2.69 8.43
N CYS A 74 -8.92 3.27 7.56
CA CYS A 74 -8.51 3.77 6.26
C CYS A 74 -9.11 5.15 5.96
N HIS A 75 -8.29 6.07 5.45
CA HIS A 75 -8.75 7.30 4.83
C HIS A 75 -8.40 7.33 3.35
N ALA A 76 -9.41 7.53 2.51
CA ALA A 76 -9.26 7.68 1.08
C ALA A 76 -9.46 9.14 0.68
N PHE A 77 -8.39 9.79 0.20
CA PHE A 77 -8.44 11.13 -0.35
C PHE A 77 -9.01 11.05 -1.78
N LEU A 78 -10.30 11.36 -1.89
CA LEU A 78 -11.02 11.47 -3.16
C LEU A 78 -11.21 12.96 -3.47
N GLY A 79 -10.74 13.38 -4.65
CA GLY A 79 -10.88 14.75 -5.17
C GLY A 79 -11.84 14.81 -6.35
#